data_AF-A0A2M7UUY0-F1
#
_entry.id   AF-A0A2M7UUY0-F1
#
_cell.length_a   1.000
_cell.length_b   1.000
_cell.length_c   1.000
_cell.angle_alpha   90.00
_cell.angle_beta   90.00
_cell.angle_gamma   90.00
#
_symmetry.space_group_name_H-M   'P 1'
#
loop_
_entity.id
_entity.type
_entity.pdbx_description
1 polymer ?
#
loop_
_entity_poly.entity_id
_entity_poly.type
_entity_poly.pdbx_seq_one_letter_code
_entity_poly.pdbx_strand_id
1 'polypeptide(L)'
;MLSSKLYSNSWTPGLFLLPRRNSCQAENKFSREIISSKTLWKILHLTPPPDASKFNVPLVHKVCEFYKKIYSVSPRIPKRDRFGIYLKIENICLEIIDLIITASLEIKINKLLILNSARIKIEVLKRLIRIAYELGIVENRKYIDFESDLQEISKMTNGWIRYLKGF
;
A
#
# COMPACT_ATOMS: atom_id res chain seq x y z
N MET A 1 -47.35 9.06 -40.97
CA MET A 1 -47.37 7.72 -40.34
C MET A 1 -46.07 7.02 -40.69
N LEU A 2 -45.06 7.16 -39.84
CA LEU A 2 -43.75 6.51 -40.01
C LEU A 2 -43.46 5.74 -38.73
N SER A 3 -43.25 4.43 -38.82
CA SER A 3 -41.91 3.87 -38.63
C SER A 3 -42.00 2.34 -38.48
N SER A 4 -41.17 1.70 -39.29
CA SER A 4 -40.91 0.28 -39.42
C SER A 4 -40.49 -0.40 -38.12
N LYS A 5 -40.95 -1.65 -37.96
CA LYS A 5 -40.50 -2.64 -36.97
C LYS A 5 -38.97 -2.72 -36.94
N LEU A 6 -38.36 -2.43 -35.79
CA LEU A 6 -36.99 -2.80 -35.47
C LEU A 6 -37.03 -3.99 -34.51
N TYR A 7 -36.68 -5.16 -35.05
CA TYR A 7 -36.24 -6.32 -34.27
C TYR A 7 -34.91 -5.97 -33.59
N SER A 8 -34.86 -5.98 -32.27
CA SER A 8 -33.59 -5.90 -31.53
C SER A 8 -33.24 -7.28 -30.97
N ASN A 9 -32.39 -7.99 -31.71
CA ASN A 9 -31.56 -9.05 -31.15
C ASN A 9 -30.50 -8.37 -30.27
N SER A 10 -30.61 -8.50 -28.95
CA SER A 10 -29.48 -8.23 -28.05
C SER A 10 -29.24 -9.44 -27.18
N TRP A 11 -28.33 -10.29 -27.66
CA TRP A 11 -27.61 -11.24 -26.86
C TRP A 11 -26.80 -10.47 -25.81
N THR A 12 -27.14 -10.61 -24.53
CA THR A 12 -26.24 -10.31 -23.41
C THR A 12 -26.05 -11.60 -22.61
N PRO A 13 -24.97 -12.36 -22.85
CA PRO A 13 -24.59 -13.44 -21.96
C PRO A 13 -24.02 -12.83 -20.68
N GLY A 14 -24.71 -13.09 -19.58
CA GLY A 14 -24.20 -13.17 -18.22
C GLY A 14 -23.03 -12.26 -17.84
N LEU A 15 -23.33 -11.02 -17.44
CA LEU A 15 -22.61 -10.36 -16.35
C LEU A 15 -23.41 -9.15 -15.83
N PHE A 16 -24.43 -9.42 -15.00
CA PHE A 16 -25.10 -8.38 -14.21
C PHE A 16 -24.93 -8.67 -12.72
N LEU A 17 -23.67 -8.85 -12.31
CA LEU A 17 -23.29 -8.70 -10.91
C LEU A 17 -22.88 -7.25 -10.71
N LEU A 18 -23.86 -6.44 -10.31
CA LEU A 18 -23.77 -5.32 -9.37
C LEU A 18 -25.00 -4.41 -9.61
N PRO A 19 -25.84 -4.17 -8.59
CA PRO A 19 -26.92 -3.20 -8.72
C PRO A 19 -26.30 -1.80 -8.81
N ARG A 20 -26.30 -1.25 -10.03
CA ARG A 20 -26.07 0.19 -10.23
C ARG A 20 -27.19 0.90 -9.47
N ARG A 21 -26.82 1.55 -8.35
CA ARG A 21 -27.70 2.37 -7.52
C ARG A 21 -28.46 3.38 -8.40
N ASN A 22 -29.72 3.59 -8.03
CA ASN A 22 -30.70 4.51 -8.61
C ASN A 22 -31.45 4.00 -9.84
N SER A 23 -32.40 3.10 -9.61
CA SER A 23 -33.67 3.12 -10.33
C SER A 23 -34.81 2.84 -9.35
N CYS A 24 -35.94 3.54 -9.49
CA CYS A 24 -37.15 3.35 -8.70
C CYS A 24 -37.73 1.91 -8.80
N GLN A 25 -37.15 1.08 -9.67
CA GLN A 25 -37.52 -0.33 -9.85
C GLN A 25 -37.14 -1.21 -8.65
N ALA A 26 -36.14 -0.84 -7.85
CA ALA A 26 -35.73 -1.62 -6.69
C ALA A 26 -36.77 -1.59 -5.56
N GLU A 27 -37.47 -0.47 -5.38
CA GLU A 27 -38.47 -0.30 -4.30
C GLU A 27 -39.72 -1.15 -4.52
N ASN A 28 -40.11 -1.39 -5.78
CA ASN A 28 -41.27 -2.24 -6.09
C ASN A 28 -40.98 -3.74 -6.00
N LYS A 29 -39.71 -4.14 -5.86
CA LYS A 29 -39.29 -5.55 -5.92
C LYS A 29 -38.85 -6.13 -4.58
N PHE A 30 -38.56 -5.28 -3.58
CA PHE A 30 -38.09 -5.72 -2.27
C PHE A 30 -38.79 -4.96 -1.14
N SER A 31 -39.22 -5.69 -0.10
CA SER A 31 -39.87 -5.12 1.08
C SER A 31 -38.99 -4.07 1.76
N ARG A 32 -39.59 -2.98 2.27
CA ARG A 32 -38.85 -1.88 2.92
C ARG A 32 -37.95 -2.34 4.07
N GLU A 33 -38.30 -3.43 4.75
CA GLU A 33 -37.45 -4.01 5.80
C GLU A 33 -36.14 -4.58 5.25
N ILE A 34 -36.13 -5.20 4.07
CA ILE A 34 -34.91 -5.71 3.42
C ILE A 34 -33.98 -4.53 3.08
N ILE A 35 -34.56 -3.41 2.61
CA ILE A 35 -33.82 -2.20 2.24
C ILE A 35 -33.29 -1.46 3.48
N SER A 36 -34.07 -1.42 4.57
CA SER A 36 -33.74 -0.72 5.81
C SER A 36 -32.93 -1.57 6.81
N SER A 37 -32.79 -2.87 6.55
CA SER A 37 -32.17 -3.79 7.50
C SER A 37 -30.68 -3.51 7.69
N LYS A 38 -30.35 -2.84 8.81
CA LYS A 38 -28.99 -2.79 9.37
C LYS A 38 -28.47 -4.19 9.75
N THR A 39 -29.33 -5.22 9.73
CA THR A 39 -28.97 -6.62 9.96
C THR A 39 -28.32 -7.29 8.76
N LEU A 40 -28.55 -6.83 7.52
CA LEU A 40 -27.87 -7.40 6.34
C LEU A 40 -26.34 -7.21 6.40
N TRP A 41 -25.88 -6.09 6.95
CA TRP A 41 -24.44 -5.82 7.12
C TRP A 41 -23.81 -6.71 8.19
N LYS A 42 -24.62 -7.15 9.15
CA LYS A 42 -24.20 -8.05 10.24
C LYS A 42 -24.20 -9.52 9.81
N ILE A 43 -24.95 -9.88 8.77
CA ILE A 43 -24.92 -11.22 8.16
C ILE A 43 -23.78 -11.30 7.13
N LEU A 44 -23.47 -10.19 6.46
CA LEU A 44 -22.31 -10.02 5.58
C LEU A 44 -21.02 -9.73 6.37
N HIS A 45 -20.73 -10.51 7.42
CA HIS A 45 -19.35 -10.62 7.92
C HIS A 45 -18.51 -11.32 6.83
N LEU A 46 -18.21 -10.59 5.75
CA LEU A 46 -17.04 -10.85 4.91
C LEU A 46 -15.84 -10.53 5.81
N THR A 47 -15.51 -11.48 6.69
CA THR A 47 -14.14 -11.54 7.17
C THR A 47 -13.29 -11.64 5.91
N PRO A 48 -12.35 -10.71 5.68
CA PRO A 48 -11.45 -10.83 4.53
C PRO A 48 -10.89 -12.25 4.55
N PRO A 49 -10.80 -12.92 3.38
CA PRO A 49 -10.30 -14.29 3.31
C PRO A 49 -9.01 -14.37 4.13
N PRO A 50 -8.85 -15.38 5.00
CA PRO A 50 -7.67 -15.48 5.85
C PRO A 50 -6.44 -15.36 4.97
N ASP A 51 -5.61 -14.34 5.21
CA ASP A 51 -4.51 -13.90 4.34
C ASP A 51 -3.68 -15.11 3.85
N ALA A 52 -4.05 -15.67 2.70
CA ALA A 52 -3.46 -16.89 2.16
C ALA A 52 -2.03 -16.66 1.62
N SER A 53 -1.58 -15.41 1.64
CA SER A 53 -0.25 -14.98 1.24
C SER A 53 0.48 -14.30 2.39
N LYS A 54 0.60 -14.98 3.55
CA LYS A 54 1.58 -14.56 4.56
C LYS A 54 2.99 -14.76 4.00
N PHE A 55 3.41 -13.81 3.17
CA PHE A 55 4.80 -13.56 2.83
C PHE A 55 5.47 -13.12 4.13
N ASN A 56 5.84 -14.09 4.98
CA ASN A 56 6.41 -13.87 6.31
C ASN A 56 7.89 -13.51 6.17
N VAL A 57 8.17 -12.41 5.46
CA VAL A 57 9.50 -11.81 5.44
C VAL A 57 9.46 -10.66 6.44
N PRO A 58 10.06 -10.82 7.65
CA PRO A 58 9.97 -9.81 8.70
C PRO A 58 10.44 -8.41 8.24
N LEU A 59 11.42 -8.39 7.33
CA LEU A 59 11.93 -7.16 6.74
C LEU A 59 10.88 -6.42 5.89
N VAL A 60 10.12 -7.14 5.05
CA VAL A 60 9.05 -6.53 4.23
C VAL A 60 8.00 -5.91 5.15
N HIS A 61 7.55 -6.65 6.17
CA HIS A 61 6.57 -6.14 7.13
C HIS A 61 7.08 -4.87 7.84
N LYS A 62 8.34 -4.87 8.30
CA LYS A 62 8.93 -3.71 8.98
C LYS A 62 8.95 -2.46 8.10
N VAL A 63 9.31 -2.60 6.83
CA VAL A 63 9.38 -1.47 5.89
C VAL A 63 7.97 -0.98 5.54
N CYS A 64 6.99 -1.87 5.39
CA CYS A 64 5.59 -1.50 5.20
C CYS A 64 5.05 -0.71 6.41
N GLU A 65 5.33 -1.15 7.63
CA GLU A 65 4.96 -0.42 8.85
C GLU A 65 5.63 0.95 8.91
N PHE A 66 6.92 1.03 8.54
CA PHE A 66 7.63 2.29 8.45
C PHE A 66 7.01 3.25 7.42
N TYR A 67 6.59 2.75 6.26
CA TYR A 67 5.90 3.56 5.26
C TYR A 67 4.56 4.10 5.78
N LYS A 68 3.77 3.28 6.49
CA LYS A 68 2.53 3.73 7.15
C LYS A 68 2.81 4.85 8.16
N LYS A 69 3.89 4.74 8.93
CA LYS A 69 4.32 5.77 9.88
C LYS A 69 4.70 7.06 9.16
N ILE A 70 5.44 6.99 8.06
CA ILE A 70 5.73 8.16 7.23
C ILE A 70 4.43 8.78 6.78
N TYR A 71 3.60 8.05 6.03
CA TYR A 71 2.36 8.57 5.43
C TYR A 71 1.44 9.27 6.44
N SER A 72 1.37 8.75 7.67
CA SER A 72 0.58 9.32 8.76
C SER A 72 1.02 10.74 9.18
N VAL A 73 2.25 11.15 8.87
CA VAL A 73 2.77 12.49 9.17
C VAL A 73 2.44 13.50 8.07
N SER A 74 2.12 13.04 6.85
CA SER A 74 1.82 13.88 5.67
C SER A 74 0.83 15.02 5.93
N PRO A 75 -0.28 14.83 6.69
CA PRO A 75 -1.25 15.90 6.94
C PRO A 75 -0.67 17.10 7.70
N ARG A 76 0.35 16.89 8.54
CA ARG A 76 0.97 17.94 9.38
C ARG A 76 2.01 18.76 8.64
N ILE A 77 2.48 18.27 7.49
CA ILE A 77 3.53 18.91 6.71
C ILE A 77 2.92 20.00 5.83
N PRO A 78 3.55 21.20 5.76
CA PRO A 78 3.08 22.28 4.91
C PRO A 78 3.09 21.88 3.43
N LYS A 79 2.17 22.44 2.63
CA LYS A 79 1.97 22.08 1.23
C LYS A 79 3.25 22.12 0.39
N ARG A 80 4.11 23.12 0.62
CA ARG A 80 5.39 23.29 -0.07
C ARG A 80 6.28 22.06 0.09
N ASP A 81 6.48 21.63 1.33
CA ASP A 81 7.43 20.55 1.66
C ASP A 81 6.83 19.17 1.36
N ARG A 82 5.50 19.05 1.44
CA ARG A 82 4.76 17.84 1.08
C ARG A 82 5.05 17.40 -0.35
N PHE A 83 4.97 18.33 -1.31
CA PHE A 83 5.30 18.06 -2.72
C PHE A 83 6.80 18.17 -3.04
N GLY A 84 7.61 18.60 -2.07
CA GLY A 84 9.05 18.75 -2.20
C GLY A 84 9.82 17.54 -1.67
N ILE A 85 10.49 17.71 -0.52
CA ILE A 85 11.34 16.67 0.07
C ILE A 85 10.53 15.46 0.53
N TYR A 86 9.30 15.67 0.99
CA TYR A 86 8.50 14.60 1.58
C TYR A 86 7.96 13.62 0.53
N LEU A 87 7.52 14.11 -0.62
CA LEU A 87 7.18 13.27 -1.78
C LEU A 87 8.38 12.40 -2.23
N LYS A 88 9.60 12.95 -2.21
CA LYS A 88 10.81 12.18 -2.53
C LYS A 88 11.07 11.10 -1.48
N ILE A 89 10.85 11.39 -0.20
CA ILE A 89 10.96 10.42 0.89
C ILE A 89 9.97 9.27 0.69
N GLU A 90 8.70 9.57 0.38
CA GLU A 90 7.67 8.55 0.13
C GLU A 90 8.03 7.67 -1.08
N ASN A 91 8.47 8.28 -2.18
CA ASN A 91 8.88 7.54 -3.38
C ASN A 91 10.04 6.58 -3.09
N ILE A 92 11.07 7.04 -2.37
CA ILE A 92 12.22 6.18 -2.01
C ILE A 92 11.78 5.06 -1.07
N CYS A 93 10.84 5.31 -0.15
CA CYS A 93 10.30 4.23 0.68
C CYS A 93 9.60 3.17 -0.16
N LEU A 94 8.81 3.56 -1.15
CA LEU A 94 8.14 2.64 -2.08
C LEU A 94 9.16 1.85 -2.90
N GLU A 95 10.22 2.50 -3.39
CA GLU A 95 11.33 1.81 -4.08
C GLU A 95 12.03 0.78 -3.18
N ILE A 96 12.23 1.09 -1.89
CA ILE A 96 12.81 0.14 -0.93
C ILE A 96 11.88 -1.06 -0.73
N ILE A 97 10.57 -0.84 -0.61
CA ILE A 97 9.58 -1.92 -0.53
C ILE A 97 9.66 -2.82 -1.76
N ASP A 98 9.67 -2.22 -2.95
CA ASP A 98 9.77 -2.94 -4.22
C ASP A 98 11.06 -3.77 -4.32
N LEU A 99 12.21 -3.17 -3.99
CA LEU A 99 13.50 -3.88 -3.98
C LEU A 99 13.52 -5.04 -2.98
N ILE A 100 12.94 -4.88 -1.80
CA ILE A 100 12.95 -5.94 -0.78
C ILE A 100 11.99 -7.07 -1.16
N ILE A 101 10.82 -6.75 -1.73
CA ILE A 101 9.90 -7.76 -2.24
C ILE A 101 10.55 -8.51 -3.41
N THR A 102 11.14 -7.79 -4.36
CA THR A 102 11.86 -8.37 -5.49
C THR A 102 12.99 -9.28 -5.00
N ALA A 103 13.80 -8.81 -4.06
CA ALA A 103 14.84 -9.62 -3.44
C ALA A 103 14.27 -10.87 -2.76
N SER A 104 13.10 -10.81 -2.13
CA SER A 104 12.49 -11.96 -1.46
C SER A 104 12.07 -13.07 -2.43
N LEU A 105 11.67 -12.70 -3.65
CA LEU A 105 11.21 -13.61 -4.70
C LEU A 105 12.34 -14.13 -5.59
N GLU A 106 13.50 -13.46 -5.60
CA GLU A 106 14.60 -13.74 -6.52
C GLU A 106 15.58 -14.84 -6.09
N ILE A 107 16.31 -15.34 -7.08
CA ILE A 107 17.35 -16.39 -6.95
C ILE A 107 18.59 -15.80 -6.25
N LYS A 108 19.35 -16.64 -5.52
CA LYS A 108 20.47 -16.23 -4.66
C LYS A 108 21.48 -15.27 -5.31
N ILE A 109 21.80 -15.47 -6.60
CA ILE A 109 22.79 -14.66 -7.34
C ILE A 109 22.29 -13.22 -7.52
N ASN A 110 21.08 -13.05 -8.03
CA ASN A 110 20.48 -11.74 -8.28
C ASN A 110 20.09 -11.02 -6.97
N LYS A 111 19.68 -11.80 -5.96
CA LYS A 111 19.27 -11.30 -4.65
C LYS A 111 20.32 -10.39 -4.00
N LEU A 112 21.62 -10.72 -4.11
CA LEU A 112 22.68 -9.91 -3.52
C LEU A 112 22.81 -8.52 -4.18
N LEU A 113 22.67 -8.43 -5.50
CA LEU A 113 22.70 -7.16 -6.22
C LEU A 113 21.51 -6.28 -5.82
N ILE A 114 20.31 -6.87 -5.74
CA ILE A 114 19.08 -6.15 -5.37
C ILE A 114 19.16 -5.62 -3.93
N LEU A 115 19.66 -6.43 -2.99
CA LEU A 115 19.83 -6.00 -1.60
C LEU A 115 20.89 -4.90 -1.44
N ASN A 116 21.94 -4.90 -2.26
CA ASN A 116 22.90 -3.79 -2.27
C ASN A 116 22.25 -2.49 -2.76
N SER A 117 21.39 -2.56 -3.78
CA SER A 117 20.59 -1.42 -4.23
C SER A 117 19.64 -0.93 -3.13
N ALA A 118 18.95 -1.84 -2.44
CA ALA A 118 18.08 -1.51 -1.32
C ALA A 118 18.87 -0.82 -0.19
N ARG A 119 20.06 -1.32 0.14
CA ARG A 119 20.96 -0.72 1.14
C ARG A 119 21.32 0.73 0.78
N ILE A 120 21.67 1.01 -0.47
CA ILE A 120 21.98 2.38 -0.92
C ILE A 120 20.77 3.28 -0.74
N LYS A 121 19.58 2.83 -1.14
CA LYS A 121 18.33 3.60 -1.00
C LYS A 121 17.98 3.87 0.46
N ILE A 122 18.21 2.93 1.37
CA ILE A 122 18.03 3.11 2.81
C ILE A 122 18.95 4.21 3.35
N GLU A 123 20.22 4.25 2.94
CA GLU A 123 21.14 5.32 3.36
C GLU A 123 20.75 6.69 2.79
N VAL A 124 20.28 6.74 1.55
CA VAL A 124 19.72 7.98 0.96
C VAL A 124 18.50 8.44 1.76
N LEU A 125 17.61 7.53 2.13
CA LEU A 125 16.41 7.82 2.91
C LEU A 125 16.73 8.38 4.30
N LYS A 126 17.68 7.78 5.03
CA LYS A 126 18.20 8.33 6.30
C LYS A 126 18.67 9.77 6.14
N ARG A 127 19.45 10.03 5.08
CA ARG A 127 19.96 11.39 4.82
C ARG A 127 18.84 12.39 4.53
N LEU A 128 17.82 12.00 3.77
CA LEU A 128 16.68 12.87 3.48
C LEU A 128 15.85 13.16 4.72
N ILE A 129 15.63 12.17 5.59
CA ILE A 129 14.92 12.38 6.87
C ILE A 129 15.70 13.33 7.77
N ARG A 130 17.03 13.18 7.83
CA ARG A 130 17.89 14.12 8.56
C ARG A 130 17.80 15.54 8.00
N ILE A 131 17.82 15.72 6.69
CA ILE A 131 17.63 17.04 6.07
C ILE A 131 16.24 17.61 6.40
N ALA A 132 15.19 16.79 6.38
CA ALA A 132 13.84 17.23 6.74
C ALA A 132 13.74 17.68 8.22
N TYR A 133 14.51 17.05 9.10
CA TYR A 133 14.65 17.49 10.49
C TYR A 133 15.44 18.80 10.62
N GLU A 134 16.59 18.93 9.92
CA GLU A 134 17.41 20.15 9.91
C GLU A 134 16.65 21.37 9.36
N LEU A 135 15.72 21.16 8.42
CA LEU A 135 14.82 22.19 7.89
C LEU A 135 13.61 22.49 8.80
N GLY A 136 13.45 21.78 9.92
CA GLY A 136 12.32 21.96 10.85
C GLY A 136 10.98 21.46 10.32
N ILE A 137 10.97 20.62 9.28
CA ILE A 137 9.76 20.06 8.66
C ILE A 137 9.20 18.92 9.52
N VAL A 138 10.10 18.12 10.11
CA VAL A 138 9.76 16.98 10.97
C VAL A 138 10.12 17.31 12.42
N GLU A 139 9.18 17.06 13.34
CA GLU A 139 9.40 17.24 14.77
C GLU A 139 10.46 16.26 15.32
N ASN A 140 11.27 16.69 16.28
CA ASN A 140 12.35 15.89 16.88
C ASN A 140 11.89 14.49 17.34
N ARG A 141 10.71 14.39 17.98
CA ARG A 141 10.17 13.09 18.43
C ARG A 141 9.96 12.13 17.26
N LYS A 142 9.36 12.62 16.16
CA LYS A 142 9.14 11.84 14.94
C LYS A 142 10.43 11.49 14.23
N TYR A 143 11.38 12.40 14.22
CA TYR A 143 12.70 12.15 13.67
C TYR A 143 13.40 10.98 14.38
N ILE A 144 13.41 10.97 15.72
CA ILE A 144 14.00 9.87 16.51
C ILE A 144 13.30 8.54 16.25
N ASP A 145 11.96 8.55 16.21
CA ASP A 145 11.16 7.36 15.87
C ASP A 145 11.55 6.81 14.49
N PHE A 146 11.63 7.67 13.48
CA PHE A 146 11.98 7.27 12.12
C PHE A 146 13.42 6.76 11.99
N GLU A 147 14.37 7.43 12.65
CA GLU A 147 15.77 7.02 12.60
C GLU A 147 15.98 5.66 13.28
N SER A 148 15.27 5.40 14.39
CA SER A 148 15.29 4.09 15.06
C SER A 148 14.77 2.98 14.14
N ASP A 149 13.62 3.19 13.49
CA ASP A 149 13.07 2.22 12.53
C ASP A 149 14.03 1.99 11.34
N LEU A 150 14.64 3.04 10.80
CA LEU A 150 15.58 2.93 9.68
C LEU A 150 16.88 2.22 10.07
N GLN A 151 17.37 2.39 11.29
CA GLN A 151 18.52 1.65 11.81
C GLN A 151 18.20 0.15 11.90
N GLU A 152 17.01 -0.21 12.37
CA GLU A 152 16.57 -1.60 12.43
C GLU A 152 16.44 -2.21 11.02
N ILE A 153 15.80 -1.50 10.08
CA ILE A 153 15.67 -1.91 8.67
C ILE A 153 17.07 -2.10 8.03
N SER A 154 18.00 -1.18 8.28
CA SER A 154 19.38 -1.26 7.79
C SER A 154 20.11 -2.47 8.35
N LYS A 155 19.96 -2.76 9.66
CA LYS A 155 20.53 -3.94 10.32
C LYS A 155 19.98 -5.24 9.73
N MET A 156 18.66 -5.34 9.53
CA MET A 156 18.02 -6.50 8.93
C MET A 156 18.50 -6.73 7.48
N THR A 157 18.58 -5.66 6.68
CA THR A 157 19.07 -5.71 5.29
C THR A 157 20.53 -6.16 5.23
N ASN A 158 21.38 -5.61 6.09
CA ASN A 158 22.78 -6.02 6.18
C ASN A 158 22.95 -7.46 6.67
N GLY A 159 22.07 -7.94 7.56
CA GLY A 159 22.03 -9.34 7.97
C GLY A 159 21.79 -10.29 6.80
N TRP A 160 20.87 -9.94 5.90
CA TRP A 160 20.62 -10.73 4.68
C TRP A 160 21.82 -10.72 3.73
N ILE A 161 22.46 -9.57 3.54
CA ILE A 161 23.66 -9.46 2.71
C ILE A 161 24.79 -10.33 3.27
N ARG A 162 24.99 -10.33 4.60
CA ARG A 162 26.01 -11.17 5.25
C ARG A 162 25.72 -12.65 5.06
N TYR A 163 24.48 -13.08 5.30
CA TYR A 163 24.04 -14.46 5.10
C TYR A 163 24.31 -14.95 3.66
N LEU A 164 24.06 -14.10 2.65
CA LEU A 164 24.31 -14.46 1.25
C LEU A 164 25.79 -14.51 0.87
N LYS A 165 26.64 -13.73 1.56
CA LYS A 165 28.10 -13.74 1.32
C LYS A 165 28.81 -14.90 2.02
N GLY A 166 28.15 -15.60 2.95
CA GLY A 166 28.73 -16.74 3.67
C GLY A 166 29.70 -16.35 4.79
N PHE A 167 29.58 -15.14 5.36
CA PHE A 167 30.34 -14.68 6.53
C PHE A 167 29.58 -14.89 7.84
#